data_AF-A0AA36HST6-F1
#
_entry.id   AF-A0AA36HST6-F1
#
_cell.length_a   1.000
_cell.length_b   1.000
_cell.length_c   1.000
_cell.angle_alpha   90.00
_cell.angle_beta   90.00
_cell.angle_gamma   90.00
#
_symmetry.space_group_name_H-M   'P 1'
#
loop_
_entity.id
_entity.type
_entity.pdbx_description
1 polymer ?
#
loop_
_entity_poly.entity_id
_entity_poly.type
_entity_poly.pdbx_seq_one_letter_code
_entity_poly.pdbx_strand_id
1 'polypeptide(L)'
;MPLPEIRSSPVLGRQAKAQFLKEVYDVTFSGRENVWKVVEKEKRDAKPEKVPDWMRERRRAEERAEKKWSKKFQEWQMSFEAAQDAPEEIQRMPSYREVEKLDSSAKGREEVQKAQREAQELRRECTRLEAELSRLYEEFRRVRREGMEESKRREKLEQHLETVAKDHEAWRERSEHRESQLQQARLLRRSVASRVALFGYELHDLSLRAAGTLSQAAADKGEEPPEDEVEEEADALLDAAAVNEEIARFLEQEPMPDDLIEEPVPADGPRDEEASPAVSPQHGEDSREGQVEEPVTADGPRDEASRADCAQNGVEVVQEPSPSVEADTEVAEALLRHAELAEVTSRPASPQHGDG
;
A
#
# COMPACT_ATOMS: atom_id res chain seq x y z
N MET A 1 18.51 41.69 -28.99
CA MET A 1 18.63 41.85 -27.52
C MET A 1 19.06 40.49 -26.96
N PRO A 2 20.29 40.34 -26.44
CA PRO A 2 20.75 39.06 -25.91
C PRO A 2 20.06 38.73 -24.58
N LEU A 3 19.68 37.47 -24.39
CA LEU A 3 19.08 36.95 -23.16
C LEU A 3 20.14 36.88 -22.04
N PRO A 4 19.79 37.16 -20.78
CA PRO A 4 20.74 37.12 -19.67
C PRO A 4 21.15 35.68 -19.32
N GLU A 5 22.45 35.43 -19.27
CA GLU A 5 23.03 34.17 -18.77
C GLU A 5 22.77 34.01 -17.27
N ILE A 6 21.93 33.05 -16.89
CA ILE A 6 21.65 32.71 -15.50
C ILE A 6 22.76 31.78 -14.99
N ARG A 7 23.76 32.36 -14.32
CA ARG A 7 24.78 31.58 -13.60
C ARG A 7 24.15 30.91 -12.37
N SER A 8 24.18 29.57 -12.35
CA SER A 8 23.63 28.70 -11.31
C SER A 8 24.39 28.81 -9.99
N SER A 9 23.96 29.73 -9.12
CA SER A 9 24.38 29.78 -7.71
C SER A 9 23.39 28.96 -6.84
N PRO A 10 23.85 27.94 -6.10
CA PRO A 10 22.96 27.03 -5.37
C PRO A 10 22.27 27.65 -4.14
N VAL A 11 22.75 28.80 -3.65
CA VAL A 11 22.20 29.43 -2.42
C VAL A 11 21.19 30.54 -2.74
N LEU A 12 21.26 31.15 -3.93
CA LEU A 12 20.30 32.17 -4.39
C LEU A 12 19.07 31.59 -5.10
N GLY A 13 19.07 30.27 -5.36
CA GLY A 13 18.11 29.61 -6.24
C GLY A 13 16.66 29.62 -5.76
N ARG A 14 16.37 29.50 -4.46
CA ARG A 14 14.96 29.39 -4.02
C ARG A 14 14.23 30.73 -4.04
N GLN A 15 14.88 31.80 -3.61
CA GLN A 15 14.24 33.12 -3.51
C GLN A 15 14.13 33.79 -4.89
N ALA A 16 15.15 33.66 -5.73
CA ALA A 16 15.11 34.14 -7.11
C ALA A 16 14.10 33.36 -7.96
N LYS A 17 13.97 32.04 -7.76
CA LYS A 17 12.97 31.22 -8.46
C LYS A 17 11.55 31.53 -7.99
N ALA A 18 11.35 31.85 -6.71
CA ALA A 18 10.06 32.32 -6.20
C ALA A 18 9.70 33.73 -6.73
N GLN A 19 10.66 34.64 -6.87
CA GLN A 19 10.44 35.96 -7.47
C GLN A 19 10.16 35.85 -8.98
N PHE A 20 10.89 35.01 -9.69
CA PHE A 20 10.65 34.74 -11.12
C PHE A 20 9.27 34.11 -11.35
N LEU A 21 8.88 33.12 -10.54
CA LEU A 21 7.54 32.54 -10.63
C LEU A 21 6.44 33.57 -10.31
N LYS A 22 6.70 34.52 -9.42
CA LYS A 22 5.78 35.62 -9.09
C LYS A 22 5.67 36.68 -10.19
N GLU A 23 6.74 36.91 -10.97
CA GLU A 23 6.74 37.83 -12.12
C GLU A 23 6.16 37.20 -13.39
N VAL A 24 6.42 35.90 -13.61
CA VAL A 24 5.95 35.19 -14.83
C VAL A 24 4.51 34.74 -14.70
N TYR A 25 4.11 34.30 -13.51
CA TYR A 25 2.74 33.97 -13.21
C TYR A 25 2.24 35.06 -12.28
N ASP A 26 1.49 36.00 -12.83
CA ASP A 26 0.82 37.11 -12.13
C ASP A 26 -0.30 36.58 -11.20
N VAL A 27 0.01 35.57 -10.40
CA VAL A 27 -0.85 34.95 -9.40
C VAL A 27 -0.65 35.77 -8.15
N THR A 28 -1.31 36.93 -8.11
CA THR A 28 -1.59 37.58 -6.83
C THR A 28 -2.48 36.64 -6.04
N PHE A 29 -1.86 35.83 -5.19
CA PHE A 29 -2.50 34.99 -4.18
C PHE A 29 -3.09 35.89 -3.07
N SER A 30 -3.99 36.80 -3.44
CA SER A 30 -4.64 37.76 -2.55
C SER A 30 -6.05 37.33 -2.12
N GLY A 31 -6.43 36.07 -2.37
CA GLY A 31 -7.63 35.44 -1.82
C GLY A 31 -7.26 34.51 -0.67
N ARG A 32 -7.31 35.00 0.57
CA ARG A 32 -7.18 34.18 1.80
C ARG A 32 -8.45 33.35 2.04
N GLU A 33 -8.81 32.48 1.12
CA GLU A 33 -9.73 31.38 1.43
C GLU A 33 -8.99 30.07 1.23
N ASN A 34 -8.84 29.37 2.35
CA ASN A 34 -8.00 28.20 2.50
C ASN A 34 -8.56 27.06 1.63
N VAL A 35 -8.02 26.88 0.43
CA VAL A 35 -8.33 25.75 -0.47
C VAL A 35 -8.20 24.40 0.25
N TRP A 36 -7.26 24.29 1.21
CA TRP A 36 -7.10 23.12 2.08
C TRP A 36 -8.32 22.80 2.95
N LYS A 37 -9.09 23.79 3.39
CA LYS A 37 -10.31 23.57 4.19
C LYS A 37 -11.48 23.05 3.37
N VAL A 38 -11.47 23.26 2.04
CA VAL A 38 -12.50 22.71 1.15
C VAL A 38 -12.24 21.22 0.89
N VAL A 39 -10.98 20.85 0.66
CA VAL A 39 -10.57 19.45 0.43
C VAL A 39 -10.77 18.58 1.69
N GLU A 40 -10.50 19.10 2.89
CA GLU A 40 -10.77 18.35 4.13
C GLU A 40 -12.26 18.16 4.42
N LYS A 41 -13.11 19.10 3.98
CA LYS A 41 -14.56 18.99 4.17
C LYS A 41 -15.15 17.91 3.25
N GLU A 42 -14.68 17.84 2.00
CA GLU A 42 -15.11 16.81 1.04
C GLU A 42 -14.76 15.39 1.50
N LYS A 43 -13.60 15.20 2.16
CA LYS A 43 -13.21 13.88 2.70
C LYS A 43 -14.02 13.46 3.94
N ARG A 44 -14.59 14.40 4.71
CA ARG A 44 -15.47 14.09 5.85
C ARG A 44 -16.89 13.68 5.43
N ASP A 45 -17.34 14.15 4.27
CA ASP A 45 -18.67 13.85 3.73
C ASP A 45 -18.67 12.67 2.73
N ALA A 46 -17.49 12.17 2.37
CA ALA A 46 -17.33 10.91 1.65
C ALA A 46 -17.87 9.77 2.54
N LYS A 47 -19.11 9.35 2.25
CA LYS A 47 -19.76 8.22 2.91
C LYS A 47 -18.78 7.04 2.88
N PRO A 48 -18.42 6.46 4.04
CA PRO A 48 -17.50 5.33 4.08
C PRO A 48 -18.04 4.29 3.10
N GLU A 49 -17.19 3.93 2.15
CA GLU A 49 -17.50 2.99 1.08
C GLU A 49 -18.26 1.82 1.71
N LYS A 50 -19.51 1.61 1.27
CA LYS A 50 -20.41 0.63 1.89
C LYS A 50 -19.76 -0.73 1.71
N VAL A 51 -19.05 -1.19 2.73
CA VAL A 51 -18.53 -2.56 2.81
C VAL A 51 -19.70 -3.47 2.47
N PRO A 52 -19.59 -4.26 1.37
CA PRO A 52 -20.68 -5.10 0.90
C PRO A 52 -21.25 -5.94 2.04
N ASP A 53 -22.58 -6.02 2.13
CA ASP A 53 -23.24 -6.65 3.27
C ASP A 53 -22.82 -8.12 3.47
N TRP A 54 -22.42 -8.81 2.38
CA TRP A 54 -21.87 -10.16 2.44
C TRP A 54 -20.51 -10.25 3.14
N MET A 55 -19.65 -9.22 3.04
CA MET A 55 -18.38 -9.18 3.78
C MET A 55 -18.62 -9.00 5.27
N ARG A 56 -19.60 -8.15 5.64
CA ARG A 56 -20.00 -7.99 7.04
C ARG A 56 -20.60 -9.29 7.59
N GLU A 57 -21.43 -9.97 6.81
CA GLU A 57 -22.02 -11.24 7.25
C GLU A 57 -20.99 -12.36 7.34
N ARG A 58 -20.02 -12.41 6.42
CA ARG A 58 -18.87 -13.31 6.50
C ARG A 58 -18.08 -13.11 7.80
N ARG A 59 -17.75 -11.86 8.15
CA ARG A 59 -17.03 -11.55 9.40
C ARG A 59 -17.81 -11.98 10.64
N ARG A 60 -19.13 -11.78 10.66
CA ARG A 60 -20.00 -12.27 11.76
C ARG A 60 -20.05 -13.80 11.81
N ALA A 61 -20.05 -14.48 10.67
CA ALA A 61 -20.04 -15.93 10.63
C ALA A 61 -18.71 -16.50 11.16
N GLU A 62 -17.59 -15.88 10.81
CA GLU A 62 -16.27 -16.21 11.34
C GLU A 62 -16.20 -16.00 12.86
N GLU A 63 -16.67 -14.85 13.40
CA GLU A 63 -16.77 -14.62 14.85
C GLU A 63 -17.63 -15.66 15.58
N ARG A 64 -18.77 -16.07 14.98
CA ARG A 64 -19.64 -17.11 15.57
C ARG A 64 -18.92 -18.46 15.59
N ALA A 65 -18.17 -18.79 14.55
CA ALA A 65 -17.39 -20.03 14.48
C ALA A 65 -16.27 -20.03 15.51
N GLU A 66 -15.55 -18.91 15.65
CA GLU A 66 -14.48 -18.74 16.62
C GLU A 66 -15.02 -18.83 18.06
N LYS A 67 -16.14 -18.17 18.37
CA LYS A 67 -16.81 -18.30 19.68
C LYS A 67 -17.24 -19.73 19.99
N LYS A 68 -17.81 -20.45 19.01
CA LYS A 68 -18.21 -21.86 19.17
C LYS A 68 -16.99 -22.75 19.42
N TRP A 69 -15.90 -22.53 18.68
CA TRP A 69 -14.69 -23.31 18.81
C TRP A 69 -13.97 -23.03 20.13
N SER A 70 -13.83 -21.75 20.52
CA SER A 70 -13.26 -21.35 21.81
C SER A 70 -14.03 -21.97 22.99
N LYS A 71 -15.37 -21.97 22.94
CA LYS A 71 -16.20 -22.62 23.96
C LYS A 71 -15.94 -24.12 24.04
N LYS A 72 -15.94 -24.83 22.90
CA LYS A 72 -15.65 -26.28 22.86
C LYS A 72 -14.23 -26.59 23.33
N PHE A 73 -13.27 -25.73 23.00
CA PHE A 73 -11.89 -25.87 23.44
C PHE A 73 -11.77 -25.72 24.95
N GLN A 74 -12.43 -24.73 25.56
CA GLN A 74 -12.50 -24.60 27.02
C GLN A 74 -13.18 -25.79 27.69
N GLU A 75 -14.31 -26.27 27.16
CA GLU A 75 -14.99 -27.47 27.68
C GLU A 75 -14.07 -28.70 27.62
N TRP A 76 -13.35 -28.86 26.50
CA TRP A 76 -12.35 -29.92 26.36
C TRP A 76 -11.21 -29.76 27.36
N GLN A 77 -10.68 -28.55 27.54
CA GLN A 77 -9.58 -28.27 28.46
C GLN A 77 -9.98 -28.59 29.92
N MET A 78 -11.19 -28.20 30.33
CA MET A 78 -11.76 -28.55 31.64
C MET A 78 -11.94 -30.07 31.80
N SER A 79 -12.37 -30.77 30.75
CA SER A 79 -12.52 -32.23 30.78
C SER A 79 -11.16 -32.95 30.86
N PHE A 80 -10.14 -32.40 30.21
CA PHE A 80 -8.79 -32.92 30.22
C PHE A 80 -8.14 -32.73 31.59
N GLU A 81 -8.28 -31.55 32.19
CA GLU A 81 -7.84 -31.28 33.57
C GLU A 81 -8.58 -32.18 34.57
N ALA A 82 -9.90 -32.35 34.46
CA ALA A 82 -10.66 -33.27 35.31
C ALA A 82 -10.23 -34.74 35.16
N ALA A 83 -9.80 -35.15 33.96
CA ALA A 83 -9.24 -36.49 33.72
C ALA A 83 -7.81 -36.62 34.28
N GLN A 84 -7.01 -35.55 34.23
CA GLN A 84 -5.67 -35.49 34.81
C GLN A 84 -5.67 -35.44 36.34
N ASP A 85 -6.74 -34.92 36.96
CA ASP A 85 -7.01 -34.90 38.40
C ASP A 85 -7.72 -36.17 38.92
N ALA A 86 -7.95 -37.17 38.06
CA ALA A 86 -8.39 -38.51 38.44
C ALA A 86 -7.29 -39.54 38.83
N PRO A 87 -6.00 -39.22 39.13
CA PRO A 87 -4.98 -40.23 39.35
C PRO A 87 -5.12 -40.89 40.74
N GLU A 88 -5.93 -40.34 41.64
CA GLU A 88 -6.21 -40.99 42.94
C GLU A 88 -7.19 -42.16 42.84
N GLU A 89 -8.11 -42.17 41.87
CA GLU A 89 -9.10 -43.25 41.76
C GLU A 89 -8.54 -44.47 41.01
N ILE A 90 -7.61 -44.24 40.07
CA ILE A 90 -6.87 -45.32 39.38
C ILE A 90 -5.79 -45.92 40.30
N GLN A 91 -5.21 -45.15 41.23
CA GLN A 91 -4.35 -45.70 42.29
C GLN A 91 -5.14 -46.40 43.42
N ARG A 92 -6.45 -46.13 43.55
CA ARG A 92 -7.38 -46.86 44.43
C ARG A 92 -7.92 -48.15 43.80
N MET A 93 -7.29 -48.70 42.76
CA MET A 93 -7.50 -50.11 42.48
C MET A 93 -7.08 -50.91 43.72
N PRO A 94 -7.96 -51.77 44.27
CA PRO A 94 -7.63 -52.56 45.44
C PRO A 94 -6.34 -53.33 45.16
N SER A 95 -5.31 -53.07 45.96
CA SER A 95 -4.09 -53.87 45.91
C SER A 95 -4.50 -55.33 46.06
N TYR A 96 -3.97 -56.20 45.21
CA TYR A 96 -4.29 -57.63 45.05
C TYR A 96 -4.09 -58.52 46.29
N ARG A 97 -4.10 -57.98 47.52
CA ARG A 97 -4.03 -58.74 48.77
C ARG A 97 -5.29 -59.55 49.08
N GLU A 98 -6.41 -59.34 48.38
CA GLU A 98 -7.64 -60.09 48.62
C GLU A 98 -7.81 -61.31 47.70
N VAL A 99 -6.91 -61.53 46.72
CA VAL A 99 -6.93 -62.74 45.86
C VAL A 99 -6.23 -63.93 46.54
N GLU A 100 -5.72 -63.78 47.76
CA GLU A 100 -5.01 -64.82 48.50
C GLU A 100 -5.90 -65.96 49.05
N LYS A 101 -7.22 -65.92 48.80
CA LYS A 101 -8.17 -66.96 49.26
C LYS A 101 -8.86 -67.75 48.14
N LEU A 102 -8.57 -67.47 46.87
CA LEU A 102 -9.05 -68.31 45.77
C LEU A 102 -8.10 -69.49 45.59
N ASP A 103 -8.48 -70.57 46.25
CA ASP A 103 -8.20 -71.98 45.98
C ASP A 103 -6.89 -72.34 45.26
N SER A 104 -6.17 -73.26 45.89
CA SER A 104 -4.88 -73.82 45.45
C SER A 104 -4.96 -74.70 44.19
N SER A 105 -5.97 -74.50 43.34
CA SER A 105 -6.15 -75.15 42.05
C SER A 105 -5.19 -74.56 41.02
N ALA A 106 -4.44 -75.41 40.32
CA ALA A 106 -3.52 -74.99 39.24
C ALA A 106 -4.21 -74.10 38.19
N LYS A 107 -5.52 -74.31 37.94
CA LYS A 107 -6.31 -73.51 36.99
C LYS A 107 -6.50 -72.05 37.42
N GLY A 108 -6.67 -71.77 38.72
CA GLY A 108 -6.83 -70.40 39.23
C GLY A 108 -5.55 -69.57 39.08
N ARG A 109 -4.37 -70.19 39.19
CA ARG A 109 -3.08 -69.50 38.99
C ARG A 109 -2.83 -69.12 37.53
N GLU A 110 -3.24 -69.97 36.59
CA GLU A 110 -3.12 -69.69 35.15
C GLU A 110 -4.02 -68.51 34.74
N GLU A 111 -5.26 -68.46 35.26
CA GLU A 111 -6.18 -67.34 35.00
C GLU A 111 -5.68 -66.01 35.58
N VAL A 112 -5.17 -66.02 36.82
CA VAL A 112 -4.56 -64.83 37.43
C VAL A 112 -3.33 -64.37 36.66
N GLN A 113 -2.46 -65.28 36.21
CA GLN A 113 -1.31 -64.92 35.37
C GLN A 113 -1.74 -64.34 34.02
N LYS A 114 -2.79 -64.90 33.39
CA LYS A 114 -3.33 -64.38 32.14
C LYS A 114 -3.87 -62.96 32.33
N ALA A 115 -4.70 -62.75 33.36
CA ALA A 115 -5.22 -61.43 33.70
C ALA A 115 -4.09 -60.43 34.02
N GLN A 116 -3.02 -60.87 34.69
CA GLN A 116 -1.86 -60.03 34.98
C GLN A 116 -1.11 -59.60 33.70
N ARG A 117 -0.98 -60.49 32.69
CA ARG A 117 -0.38 -60.15 31.40
C ARG A 117 -1.26 -59.17 30.63
N GLU A 118 -2.57 -59.42 30.56
CA GLU A 118 -3.54 -58.51 29.92
C GLU A 118 -3.50 -57.12 30.59
N ALA A 119 -3.45 -57.05 31.92
CA ALA A 119 -3.33 -55.79 32.65
C ALA A 119 -2.00 -55.06 32.34
N GLN A 120 -0.89 -55.78 32.15
CA GLN A 120 0.38 -55.17 31.73
C GLN A 120 0.35 -54.68 30.29
N GLU A 121 -0.29 -55.41 29.38
CA GLU A 121 -0.49 -55.00 27.99
C GLU A 121 -1.35 -53.74 27.91
N LEU A 122 -2.48 -53.71 28.60
CA LEU A 122 -3.33 -52.51 28.70
C LEU A 122 -2.57 -51.30 29.27
N ARG A 123 -1.73 -51.49 30.30
CA ARG A 123 -0.87 -50.41 30.82
C ARG A 123 0.09 -49.87 29.77
N ARG A 124 0.72 -50.76 28.99
CA ARG A 124 1.62 -50.35 27.90
C ARG A 124 0.86 -49.60 26.81
N GLU A 125 -0.34 -50.04 26.45
CA GLU A 125 -1.20 -49.36 25.49
C GLU A 125 -1.62 -47.97 26.00
N CYS A 126 -2.04 -47.83 27.25
CA CYS A 126 -2.34 -46.53 27.85
C CYS A 126 -1.13 -45.59 27.78
N THR A 127 0.06 -46.03 28.17
CA THR A 127 1.28 -45.20 28.08
C THR A 127 1.63 -44.82 26.65
N ARG A 128 1.37 -45.70 25.67
CA ARG A 128 1.58 -45.39 24.25
C ARG A 128 0.61 -44.31 23.78
N LEU A 129 -0.68 -44.46 24.12
CA LEU A 129 -1.70 -43.50 23.76
C LEU A 129 -1.45 -42.13 24.41
N GLU A 130 -1.01 -42.08 25.67
CA GLU A 130 -0.61 -40.82 26.33
C GLU A 130 0.54 -40.12 25.61
N ALA A 131 1.55 -40.87 25.16
CA ALA A 131 2.66 -40.34 24.38
C ALA A 131 2.21 -39.82 23.00
N GLU A 132 1.33 -40.56 22.30
CA GLU A 132 0.73 -40.13 21.04
C GLU A 132 -0.11 -38.85 21.23
N LEU A 133 -0.89 -38.75 22.31
CA LEU A 133 -1.71 -37.58 22.62
C LEU A 133 -0.85 -36.35 22.92
N SER A 134 0.24 -36.53 23.67
CA SER A 134 1.23 -35.48 23.95
C SER A 134 1.88 -34.98 22.66
N ARG A 135 2.30 -35.89 21.78
CA ARG A 135 2.86 -35.56 20.46
C ARG A 135 1.86 -34.78 19.60
N LEU A 136 0.62 -35.24 19.51
CA LEU A 136 -0.43 -34.55 18.74
C LEU A 136 -0.72 -33.15 19.29
N TYR A 137 -0.65 -32.98 20.61
CA TYR A 137 -0.82 -31.67 21.24
C TYR A 137 0.31 -30.70 20.88
N GLU A 138 1.56 -31.17 20.84
CA GLU A 138 2.70 -30.37 20.38
C GLU A 138 2.59 -30.01 18.89
N GLU A 139 2.19 -30.96 18.03
CA GLU A 139 1.92 -30.71 16.62
C GLU A 139 0.81 -29.66 16.44
N PHE A 140 -0.27 -29.75 17.23
CA PHE A 140 -1.34 -28.76 17.24
C PHE A 140 -0.83 -27.37 17.65
N ARG A 141 -0.01 -27.27 18.71
CA ARG A 141 0.60 -25.98 19.11
C ARG A 141 1.51 -25.42 18.02
N ARG A 142 2.27 -26.27 17.32
CA ARG A 142 3.12 -25.86 16.19
C ARG A 142 2.27 -25.27 15.06
N VAL A 143 1.27 -26.00 14.59
CA VAL A 143 0.36 -25.55 13.52
C VAL A 143 -0.36 -24.26 13.93
N ARG A 144 -0.75 -24.12 15.20
CA ARG A 144 -1.35 -22.87 15.71
C ARG A 144 -0.39 -21.69 15.62
N ARG A 145 0.90 -21.86 15.94
CA ARG A 145 1.91 -20.80 15.80
C ARG A 145 2.14 -20.42 14.35
N GLU A 146 2.32 -21.41 13.47
CA GLU A 146 2.45 -21.20 12.02
C GLU A 146 1.23 -20.45 11.45
N GLY A 147 0.02 -20.81 11.88
CA GLY A 147 -1.21 -20.11 11.50
C GLY A 147 -1.25 -18.64 11.95
N MET A 148 -0.72 -18.32 13.13
CA MET A 148 -0.63 -16.93 13.61
C MET A 148 0.42 -16.12 12.84
N GLU A 149 1.54 -16.73 12.48
CA GLU A 149 2.59 -16.09 11.67
C GLU A 149 2.11 -15.81 10.24
N GLU A 150 1.44 -16.78 9.62
CA GLU A 150 0.81 -16.63 8.31
C GLU A 150 -0.28 -15.55 8.34
N SER A 151 -1.08 -15.47 9.41
CA SER A 151 -2.06 -14.39 9.62
C SER A 151 -1.38 -13.00 9.65
N LYS A 152 -0.30 -12.85 10.42
CA LYS A 152 0.49 -11.60 10.45
C LYS A 152 1.10 -11.28 9.08
N ARG A 153 1.56 -12.29 8.34
CA ARG A 153 2.10 -12.11 6.98
C ARG A 153 1.03 -11.58 6.03
N ARG A 154 -0.18 -12.14 6.10
CA ARG A 154 -1.33 -11.67 5.30
C ARG A 154 -1.72 -10.24 5.65
N GLU A 155 -1.78 -9.91 6.94
CA GLU A 155 -2.07 -8.53 7.39
C GLU A 155 -1.06 -7.52 6.82
N LYS A 156 0.24 -7.85 6.84
CA LYS A 156 1.28 -7.00 6.22
C LYS A 156 1.07 -6.86 4.71
N LEU A 157 0.76 -7.94 4.01
CA LEU A 157 0.46 -7.90 2.57
C LEU A 157 -0.77 -7.05 2.26
N GLU A 158 -1.82 -7.14 3.08
CA GLU A 158 -3.02 -6.29 2.94
C GLU A 158 -2.68 -4.81 3.14
N GLN A 159 -1.85 -4.46 4.13
CA GLN A 159 -1.37 -3.09 4.32
C GLN A 159 -0.56 -2.59 3.10
N HIS A 160 0.32 -3.41 2.54
CA HIS A 160 1.07 -3.07 1.32
C HIS A 160 0.15 -2.90 0.10
N LEU A 161 -0.87 -3.74 -0.05
CA LEU A 161 -1.84 -3.58 -1.13
C LEU A 161 -2.65 -2.30 -0.98
N GLU A 162 -2.99 -1.90 0.25
CA GLU A 162 -3.66 -0.62 0.52
C GLU A 162 -2.78 0.58 0.15
N THR A 163 -1.47 0.53 0.45
CA THR A 163 -0.55 1.60 0.05
C THR A 163 -0.41 1.69 -1.48
N VAL A 164 -0.26 0.55 -2.16
CA VAL A 164 -0.17 0.51 -3.63
C VAL A 164 -1.46 1.02 -4.28
N ALA A 165 -2.63 0.71 -3.71
CA ALA A 165 -3.90 1.21 -4.20
C ALA A 165 -3.99 2.75 -4.10
N LYS A 166 -3.54 3.34 -2.98
CA LYS A 166 -3.48 4.79 -2.79
C LYS A 166 -2.51 5.45 -3.77
N ASP A 167 -1.34 4.84 -3.99
CA ASP A 167 -0.35 5.37 -4.93
C ASP A 167 -0.86 5.34 -6.38
N HIS A 168 -1.56 4.26 -6.75
CA HIS A 168 -2.20 4.14 -8.06
C HIS A 168 -3.33 5.17 -8.25
N GLU A 169 -4.14 5.43 -7.21
CA GLU A 169 -5.14 6.49 -7.25
C GLU A 169 -4.51 7.88 -7.41
N ALA A 170 -3.47 8.19 -6.64
CA ALA A 170 -2.73 9.44 -6.77
C ALA A 170 -2.06 9.59 -8.15
N TRP A 171 -1.58 8.50 -8.75
CA TRP A 171 -1.06 8.51 -10.11
C TRP A 171 -2.16 8.79 -11.14
N ARG A 172 -3.35 8.18 -10.98
CA ARG A 172 -4.51 8.47 -11.84
C ARG A 172 -4.92 9.94 -11.77
N GLU A 173 -5.04 10.51 -10.58
CA GLU A 173 -5.36 11.93 -10.40
C GLU A 173 -4.33 12.85 -11.09
N ARG A 174 -3.03 12.55 -10.97
CA ARG A 174 -1.97 13.29 -11.67
C ARG A 174 -2.08 13.17 -13.19
N SER A 175 -2.40 11.98 -13.69
CA SER A 175 -2.59 11.73 -15.12
C SER A 175 -3.80 12.50 -15.67
N GLU A 176 -4.94 12.44 -14.98
CA GLU A 176 -6.15 13.19 -15.35
C GLU A 176 -5.91 14.71 -15.31
N HIS A 177 -5.19 15.20 -14.29
CA HIS A 177 -4.80 16.60 -14.23
C HIS A 177 -3.93 17.01 -15.41
N ARG A 178 -2.94 16.18 -15.79
CA ARG A 178 -2.08 16.42 -16.95
C ARG A 178 -2.88 16.41 -18.25
N GLU A 179 -3.81 15.48 -18.42
CA GLU A 179 -4.70 15.44 -19.58
C GLU A 179 -5.57 16.71 -19.65
N SER A 180 -6.11 17.16 -18.52
CA SER A 180 -6.86 18.42 -18.44
C SER A 180 -6.02 19.62 -18.88
N GLN A 181 -4.76 19.71 -18.44
CA GLN A 181 -3.82 20.75 -18.89
C GLN A 181 -3.57 20.67 -20.41
N LEU A 182 -3.38 19.47 -20.96
CA LEU A 182 -3.21 19.27 -22.39
C LEU A 182 -4.47 19.65 -23.18
N GLN A 183 -5.66 19.34 -22.67
CA GLN A 183 -6.93 19.75 -23.27
C GLN A 183 -7.08 21.29 -23.28
N GLN A 184 -6.73 21.96 -22.18
CA GLN A 184 -6.71 23.43 -22.12
C GLN A 184 -5.71 24.02 -23.13
N ALA A 185 -4.50 23.46 -23.22
CA ALA A 185 -3.50 23.88 -24.21
C ALA A 185 -4.01 23.71 -25.65
N ARG A 186 -4.67 22.59 -25.96
CA ARG A 186 -5.31 22.34 -27.27
C ARG A 186 -6.41 23.36 -27.57
N LEU A 187 -7.24 23.72 -26.59
CA LEU A 187 -8.28 24.75 -26.75
C LEU A 187 -7.67 26.14 -27.01
N LEU A 188 -6.63 26.51 -26.29
CA LEU A 188 -5.91 27.77 -26.51
C LEU A 188 -5.26 27.82 -27.90
N ARG A 189 -4.62 26.72 -28.34
CA ARG A 189 -4.06 26.60 -29.69
C ARG A 189 -5.13 26.81 -30.77
N ARG A 190 -6.29 26.15 -30.65
CA ARG A 190 -7.43 26.34 -31.56
C ARG A 190 -7.91 27.79 -31.58
N SER A 191 -8.05 28.41 -30.40
CA SER A 191 -8.46 29.83 -30.30
C SER A 191 -7.44 30.78 -30.95
N VAL A 192 -6.14 30.52 -30.81
CA VAL A 192 -5.10 31.29 -31.50
C VAL A 192 -5.18 31.07 -33.01
N ALA A 193 -5.27 29.82 -33.47
CA ALA A 193 -5.41 29.51 -34.90
C ALA A 193 -6.63 30.21 -35.52
N SER A 194 -7.80 30.17 -34.87
CA SER A 194 -8.99 30.89 -35.34
C SER A 194 -8.79 32.41 -35.40
N ARG A 195 -8.09 33.00 -34.41
CA ARG A 195 -7.79 34.45 -34.44
C ARG A 195 -6.82 34.81 -35.56
N VAL A 196 -5.77 34.00 -35.78
CA VAL A 196 -4.82 34.21 -36.87
C VAL A 196 -5.52 34.13 -38.22
N ALA A 197 -6.40 33.13 -38.41
CA ALA A 197 -7.22 33.03 -39.62
C ALA A 197 -8.11 34.27 -39.82
N LEU A 198 -8.83 34.71 -38.78
CA LEU A 198 -9.66 35.92 -38.85
C LEU A 198 -8.86 37.18 -39.19
N PHE A 199 -7.70 37.42 -38.56
CA PHE A 199 -6.83 38.54 -38.90
C PHE A 199 -6.30 38.46 -40.33
N GLY A 200 -6.01 37.25 -40.84
CA GLY A 200 -5.65 37.04 -42.23
C GLY A 200 -6.75 37.49 -43.20
N TYR A 201 -8.01 37.13 -42.91
CA TYR A 201 -9.16 37.59 -43.70
C TYR A 201 -9.38 39.10 -43.60
N GLU A 202 -9.27 39.70 -42.41
CA GLU A 202 -9.43 41.15 -42.22
C GLU A 202 -8.36 41.96 -42.97
N LEU A 203 -7.10 41.50 -42.96
CA LEU A 203 -6.01 42.13 -43.73
C LEU A 203 -6.26 42.05 -45.24
N HIS A 204 -6.76 40.91 -45.72
CA HIS A 204 -7.14 40.74 -47.11
C HIS A 204 -8.27 41.70 -47.52
N ASP A 205 -9.32 41.82 -46.70
CA ASP A 205 -10.43 42.76 -46.92
C ASP A 205 -9.98 44.23 -46.94
N LEU A 206 -9.09 44.61 -46.02
CA LEU A 206 -8.54 45.96 -45.97
C LEU A 206 -7.71 46.28 -47.21
N SER A 207 -6.93 45.32 -47.70
CA SER A 207 -6.19 45.46 -48.96
C SER A 207 -7.12 45.66 -50.15
N LEU A 208 -8.15 44.83 -50.31
CA LEU A 208 -9.15 44.98 -51.39
C LEU A 208 -9.82 46.36 -51.36
N ARG A 209 -10.13 46.89 -50.17
CA ARG A 209 -10.67 48.26 -50.03
C ARG A 209 -9.64 49.32 -50.39
N ALA A 210 -8.39 49.18 -49.96
CA ALA A 210 -7.32 50.12 -50.26
C ALA A 210 -7.07 50.18 -51.78
N ALA A 211 -6.94 49.02 -52.44
CA ALA A 211 -6.82 48.90 -53.89
C ALA A 211 -8.01 49.57 -54.62
N GLY A 212 -9.24 49.34 -54.15
CA GLY A 212 -10.43 49.99 -54.70
C GLY A 212 -10.40 51.52 -54.56
N THR A 213 -9.96 52.05 -53.42
CA THR A 213 -9.84 53.51 -53.21
C THR A 213 -8.73 54.13 -54.05
N LEU A 214 -7.60 53.44 -54.22
CA LEU A 214 -6.49 53.90 -55.05
C LEU A 214 -6.88 53.89 -56.52
N SER A 215 -7.56 52.84 -56.99
CA SER A 215 -8.10 52.75 -58.34
C SER A 215 -9.12 53.86 -58.63
N GLN A 216 -10.03 54.14 -57.68
CA GLN A 216 -10.97 55.27 -57.81
C GLN A 216 -10.25 56.63 -57.86
N ALA A 217 -9.25 56.84 -57.00
CA ALA A 217 -8.49 58.09 -56.97
C ALA A 217 -7.63 58.31 -58.24
N ALA A 218 -7.11 57.23 -58.83
CA ALA A 218 -6.39 57.26 -60.10
C ALA A 218 -7.34 57.63 -61.26
N ALA A 219 -8.53 57.00 -61.30
CA ALA A 219 -9.57 57.29 -62.28
C ALA A 219 -10.04 58.77 -62.22
N ASP A 220 -10.19 59.33 -61.02
CA ASP A 220 -10.58 60.74 -60.83
C ASP A 220 -9.50 61.73 -61.31
N LYS A 221 -8.22 61.32 -61.33
CA LYS A 221 -7.10 62.12 -61.85
C LYS A 221 -6.83 61.93 -63.35
N GLY A 222 -7.47 60.94 -63.99
CA GLY A 222 -7.21 60.59 -65.39
C GLY A 222 -5.82 59.98 -65.62
N GLU A 223 -5.15 59.52 -64.56
CA GLU A 223 -3.91 58.75 -64.65
C GLU A 223 -4.31 57.27 -64.61
N GLU A 224 -3.92 56.50 -65.63
CA GLU A 224 -4.00 55.03 -65.54
C GLU A 224 -3.04 54.60 -64.42
N PRO A 225 -3.54 53.86 -63.41
CA PRO A 225 -2.66 53.34 -62.37
C PRO A 225 -1.61 52.41 -63.02
N PRO A 226 -0.36 52.40 -62.54
CA PRO A 226 0.63 51.44 -63.01
C PRO A 226 0.12 50.03 -62.69
N GLU A 227 -0.32 49.30 -63.71
CA GLU A 227 -0.92 47.96 -63.57
C GLU A 227 0.07 46.99 -62.88
N ASP A 228 1.37 47.16 -63.15
CA ASP A 228 2.43 46.27 -62.69
C ASP A 228 2.65 46.30 -61.15
N GLU A 229 2.49 47.46 -60.49
CA GLU A 229 2.77 47.57 -59.04
C GLU A 229 1.59 47.05 -58.18
N VAL A 230 0.36 47.13 -58.70
CA VAL A 230 -0.84 46.71 -57.97
C VAL A 230 -1.00 45.19 -58.00
N GLU A 231 -0.62 44.54 -59.10
CA GLU A 231 -0.60 43.07 -59.19
C GLU A 231 0.45 42.46 -58.25
N GLU A 232 1.66 43.03 -58.17
CA GLU A 232 2.73 42.51 -57.31
C GLU A 232 2.37 42.63 -55.81
N GLU A 233 1.72 43.72 -55.39
CA GLU A 233 1.21 43.86 -54.01
C GLU A 233 0.04 42.91 -53.71
N ALA A 234 -0.85 42.67 -54.68
CA ALA A 234 -1.97 41.73 -54.52
C ALA A 234 -1.47 40.28 -54.37
N ASP A 235 -0.49 39.87 -55.17
CA ASP A 235 0.14 38.55 -55.10
C ASP A 235 0.90 38.35 -53.78
N ALA A 236 1.66 39.35 -53.31
CA ALA A 236 2.36 39.27 -52.02
C ALA A 236 1.39 39.08 -50.83
N LEU A 237 0.18 39.64 -50.92
CA LEU A 237 -0.84 39.49 -49.89
C LEU A 237 -1.59 38.15 -49.96
N LEU A 238 -1.82 37.62 -51.17
CA LEU A 238 -2.31 36.25 -51.36
C LEU A 238 -1.34 35.23 -50.79
N ASP A 239 -0.03 35.42 -51.01
CA ASP A 239 1.01 34.59 -50.42
C ASP A 239 1.04 34.68 -48.90
N ALA A 240 0.91 35.90 -48.33
CA ALA A 240 0.83 36.08 -46.89
C ALA A 240 -0.41 35.41 -46.27
N ALA A 241 -1.56 35.44 -46.96
CA ALA A 241 -2.77 34.75 -46.54
C ALA A 241 -2.61 33.22 -46.61
N ALA A 242 -1.98 32.70 -47.67
CA ALA A 242 -1.69 31.27 -47.83
C ALA A 242 -0.75 30.76 -46.72
N VAL A 243 0.30 31.52 -46.38
CA VAL A 243 1.22 31.19 -45.28
C VAL A 243 0.49 31.17 -43.94
N ASN A 244 -0.42 32.11 -43.69
CA ASN A 244 -1.23 32.11 -42.47
C ASN A 244 -2.19 30.91 -42.38
N GLU A 245 -2.76 30.46 -43.51
CA GLU A 245 -3.59 29.25 -43.56
C GLU A 245 -2.74 27.98 -43.32
N GLU A 246 -1.52 27.93 -43.86
CA GLU A 246 -0.57 26.84 -43.61
C GLU A 246 -0.14 26.77 -42.14
N ILE A 247 0.16 27.91 -41.51
CA ILE A 247 0.44 28.00 -40.07
C ILE A 247 -0.77 27.52 -39.26
N ALA A 248 -2.00 27.88 -39.65
CA ALA A 248 -3.21 27.40 -38.98
C ALA A 248 -3.37 25.88 -39.10
N ARG A 249 -3.15 25.30 -40.29
CA ARG A 249 -3.17 23.83 -40.49
C ARG A 249 -2.07 23.14 -39.70
N PHE A 250 -0.86 23.69 -39.66
CA PHE A 250 0.25 23.16 -38.87
C PHE A 250 -0.10 23.10 -37.38
N LEU A 251 -0.72 24.15 -36.85
CA LEU A 251 -1.19 24.20 -35.46
C LEU A 251 -2.36 23.24 -35.16
N GLU A 252 -3.13 22.84 -36.16
CA GLU A 252 -4.22 21.86 -36.03
C GLU A 252 -3.76 20.40 -36.19
N GLN A 253 -2.72 20.15 -37.01
CA GLN A 253 -2.31 18.80 -37.40
C GLN A 253 -1.25 18.16 -36.50
N GLU A 254 -0.52 18.90 -35.67
CA GLU A 254 0.44 18.27 -34.74
C GLU A 254 -0.26 17.74 -33.47
N PRO A 255 -0.49 16.42 -33.32
CA PRO A 255 -0.46 15.86 -31.98
C PRO A 255 0.92 16.18 -31.42
N MET A 256 0.97 16.91 -30.31
CA MET A 256 2.21 17.07 -29.55
C MET A 256 2.85 15.69 -29.43
N PRO A 257 4.08 15.48 -29.93
CA PRO A 257 4.75 14.19 -29.77
C PRO A 257 4.80 13.89 -28.28
N ASP A 258 4.21 12.76 -27.88
CA ASP A 258 4.21 12.29 -26.48
C ASP A 258 5.65 12.10 -25.95
N ASP A 259 6.65 12.08 -26.83
CA ASP A 259 8.06 11.91 -26.49
C ASP A 259 8.75 13.17 -25.93
N LEU A 260 8.14 14.37 -26.06
CA LEU A 260 8.67 15.60 -25.44
C LEU A 260 8.11 15.87 -24.04
N ILE A 261 7.20 15.01 -23.59
CA ILE A 261 6.81 14.91 -22.20
C ILE A 261 7.97 14.19 -21.49
N GLU A 262 8.94 14.96 -20.99
CA GLU A 262 9.87 14.45 -19.98
C GLU A 262 9.01 13.81 -18.87
N GLU A 263 9.05 12.48 -18.76
CA GLU A 263 8.55 11.81 -17.56
C GLU A 263 9.28 12.46 -16.39
N PRO A 264 8.56 13.00 -15.38
CA PRO A 264 9.22 13.48 -14.19
C PRO A 264 9.94 12.29 -13.59
N VAL A 265 11.27 12.28 -13.72
CA VAL A 265 12.13 11.27 -13.11
C VAL A 265 11.69 11.13 -11.66
N PRO A 266 11.18 9.95 -11.24
CA PRO A 266 10.72 9.77 -9.87
C PRO A 266 11.89 10.11 -8.94
N ALA A 267 11.68 11.11 -8.08
CA ALA A 267 12.71 11.61 -7.17
C ALA A 267 13.05 10.60 -6.05
N ASP A 268 12.38 9.45 -6.01
CA ASP A 268 12.56 8.40 -5.02
C ASP A 268 13.34 7.22 -5.62
N GLY A 269 14.59 7.48 -5.98
CA GLY A 269 15.60 6.42 -5.96
C GLY A 269 15.92 6.07 -4.49
N PRO A 270 16.13 4.79 -4.14
CA PRO A 270 16.50 4.41 -2.78
C PRO A 270 17.79 5.13 -2.43
N ARG A 271 17.70 6.03 -1.46
CA ARG A 271 18.84 6.71 -0.88
C ARG A 271 19.55 5.64 -0.06
N ASP A 272 20.61 5.05 -0.61
CA ASP A 272 21.54 4.23 0.14
C ASP A 272 22.09 5.07 1.29
N GLU A 273 21.48 4.93 2.47
CA GLU A 273 22.03 5.46 3.71
C GLU A 273 23.24 4.58 4.06
N GLU A 274 24.39 4.96 3.51
CA GLU A 274 25.69 4.54 4.03
C GLU A 274 25.72 4.86 5.53
N ALA A 275 25.82 3.77 6.29
CA ALA A 275 25.97 3.74 7.72
C ALA A 275 27.07 4.72 8.20
N SER A 276 26.65 5.77 8.91
CA SER A 276 27.55 6.47 9.83
C SER A 276 27.56 5.76 11.18
N PRO A 277 28.73 5.53 11.80
CA PRO A 277 28.86 4.74 13.00
C PRO A 277 28.33 5.50 14.23
N ALA A 278 27.64 4.75 15.10
CA ALA A 278 27.13 5.22 16.38
C ALA A 278 28.24 5.75 17.29
N VAL A 279 28.16 7.03 17.65
CA VAL A 279 28.88 7.63 18.77
C VAL A 279 27.95 7.57 19.98
N SER A 280 28.27 6.71 20.95
CA SER A 280 27.64 6.72 22.27
C SER A 280 28.12 7.92 23.10
N PRO A 281 27.22 8.61 23.82
CA PRO A 281 27.59 9.32 25.03
C PRO A 281 27.05 8.57 26.26
N GLN A 282 28.00 8.13 27.11
CA GLN A 282 27.75 7.77 28.49
C GLN A 282 27.49 9.01 29.36
N HIS A 283 26.67 8.79 30.39
CA HIS A 283 26.58 9.51 31.68
C HIS A 283 25.92 10.90 31.76
N GLY A 284 24.99 10.98 32.71
CA GLY A 284 24.49 12.21 33.33
C GLY A 284 23.25 11.95 34.19
N GLU A 285 23.47 11.71 35.48
CA GLU A 285 22.46 11.51 36.53
C GLU A 285 21.64 12.79 36.85
N ASP A 286 20.59 12.58 37.65
CA ASP A 286 19.96 13.51 38.62
C ASP A 286 19.14 14.72 38.14
N SER A 287 17.84 14.65 38.41
CA SER A 287 16.95 15.70 38.98
C SER A 287 15.50 15.16 38.94
N ARG A 288 14.92 14.60 40.00
CA ARG A 288 14.39 15.23 41.23
C ARG A 288 13.30 16.28 40.99
N GLU A 289 12.10 15.90 41.43
CA GLU A 289 10.94 16.69 41.89
C GLU A 289 10.12 17.52 40.88
N GLY A 290 8.83 17.20 40.83
CA GLY A 290 7.79 17.96 40.14
C GLY A 290 6.41 17.38 40.39
N GLN A 291 5.90 17.56 41.62
CA GLN A 291 4.50 17.35 41.98
C GLN A 291 3.58 18.17 41.05
N VAL A 292 2.56 17.53 40.48
CA VAL A 292 1.36 18.23 39.99
C VAL A 292 0.14 17.47 40.50
N GLU A 293 -0.68 18.19 41.26
CA GLU A 293 -1.90 17.77 41.91
C GLU A 293 -3.00 17.39 40.92
N GLU A 294 -3.69 16.28 41.17
CA GLU A 294 -5.01 15.99 40.61
C GLU A 294 -6.10 16.72 41.41
N PRO A 295 -7.09 17.36 40.76
CA PRO A 295 -8.30 17.79 41.44
C PRO A 295 -9.34 16.66 41.52
N VAL A 296 -9.78 16.47 42.76
CA VAL A 296 -10.90 15.65 43.23
C VAL A 296 -12.25 16.22 42.77
N THR A 297 -13.11 15.37 42.19
CA THR A 297 -14.59 15.43 42.28
C THR A 297 -15.11 14.00 42.12
N ALA A 298 -15.52 13.31 43.18
CA ALA A 298 -16.80 13.37 43.90
C ALA A 298 -17.86 12.36 43.37
N ASP A 299 -18.14 11.40 44.26
CA ASP A 299 -19.41 10.69 44.54
C ASP A 299 -20.02 9.63 43.60
N GLY A 300 -19.91 8.37 44.07
CA GLY A 300 -21.06 7.44 44.24
C GLY A 300 -20.97 6.07 43.54
N PRO A 301 -21.67 5.03 44.03
CA PRO A 301 -21.55 4.42 45.35
C PRO A 301 -21.05 2.95 45.28
N ARG A 302 -20.14 2.66 46.22
CA ARG A 302 -19.97 1.46 47.05
C ARG A 302 -20.82 0.21 46.73
N ASP A 303 -20.19 -0.81 46.14
CA ASP A 303 -20.53 -2.22 46.35
C ASP A 303 -19.29 -2.94 46.90
N GLU A 304 -19.38 -3.29 48.18
CA GLU A 304 -18.41 -4.12 48.90
C GLU A 304 -18.68 -5.60 48.58
N ALA A 305 -17.75 -6.26 47.90
CA ALA A 305 -17.65 -7.72 47.94
C ALA A 305 -16.19 -8.16 47.80
N SER A 306 -15.58 -8.41 48.96
CA SER A 306 -14.61 -9.46 49.24
C SER A 306 -13.58 -9.80 48.15
N ARG A 307 -12.37 -9.29 48.30
CA ARG A 307 -11.18 -9.94 47.72
C ARG A 307 -10.14 -10.15 48.80
N ALA A 308 -9.99 -11.42 49.13
CA ALA A 308 -9.00 -11.94 50.05
C ALA A 308 -7.58 -11.75 49.49
N ASP A 309 -6.67 -11.55 50.42
CA ASP A 309 -5.22 -11.58 50.27
C ASP A 309 -4.74 -12.82 49.54
N CYS A 310 -3.88 -12.64 48.55
CA CYS A 310 -2.85 -13.59 48.19
C CYS A 310 -1.56 -12.83 47.86
N ALA A 311 -0.61 -12.97 48.76
CA ALA A 311 0.74 -12.48 48.64
C ALA A 311 1.59 -13.37 47.71
N GLN A 312 2.67 -12.78 47.20
CA GLN A 312 3.93 -13.40 46.78
C GLN A 312 3.95 -14.23 45.48
N ASN A 313 4.70 -13.75 44.47
CA ASN A 313 6.07 -14.21 44.21
C ASN A 313 6.68 -13.44 43.03
N GLY A 314 7.81 -12.78 43.29
CA GLY A 314 8.67 -12.22 42.24
C GLY A 314 9.42 -13.35 41.53
N VAL A 315 9.16 -13.51 40.25
CA VAL A 315 9.93 -14.39 39.36
C VAL A 315 10.88 -13.50 38.57
N GLU A 316 12.19 -13.66 38.84
CA GLU A 316 13.25 -13.12 37.99
C GLU A 316 13.08 -13.68 36.57
N VAL A 317 12.83 -12.79 35.62
CA VAL A 317 12.83 -13.10 34.20
C VAL A 317 14.29 -13.17 33.75
N VAL A 318 14.79 -14.39 33.55
CA VAL A 318 16.03 -14.63 32.81
C VAL A 318 15.76 -14.29 31.34
N GLN A 319 16.41 -13.24 30.86
CA GLN A 319 16.34 -12.76 29.48
C GLN A 319 17.19 -13.69 28.61
N GLU A 320 16.56 -14.57 27.83
CA GLU A 320 17.26 -15.34 26.80
C GLU A 320 17.61 -14.44 25.60
N PRO A 321 18.81 -14.61 25.00
CA PRO A 321 19.23 -13.83 23.85
C PRO A 321 18.38 -14.15 22.62
N SER A 322 17.85 -13.10 21.99
CA SER A 322 17.05 -13.19 20.76
C SER A 322 17.83 -13.89 19.64
N PRO A 323 17.22 -14.81 18.87
CA PRO A 323 17.87 -15.42 17.72
C PRO A 323 18.10 -14.37 16.63
N SER A 324 19.32 -14.36 16.10
CA SER A 324 19.77 -13.51 14.99
C SER A 324 18.88 -13.71 13.76
N VAL A 325 18.40 -12.60 13.19
CA VAL A 325 17.56 -12.51 11.98
C VAL A 325 18.33 -12.88 10.71
N GLU A 326 19.64 -13.10 10.79
CA GLU A 326 20.49 -13.38 9.62
C GLU A 326 20.34 -14.81 9.08
N ALA A 327 19.76 -15.74 9.84
CA ALA A 327 19.56 -17.13 9.37
C ALA A 327 18.38 -17.29 8.40
N ASP A 328 17.39 -16.38 8.44
CA ASP A 328 16.16 -16.52 7.65
C ASP A 328 16.32 -16.01 6.20
N THR A 329 17.32 -15.16 5.92
CA THR A 329 17.60 -14.65 4.58
C THR A 329 18.32 -15.69 3.70
N GLU A 330 19.23 -16.48 4.27
CA GLU A 330 19.95 -17.53 3.53
C GLU A 330 19.01 -18.66 3.06
N VAL A 331 18.01 -19.01 3.87
CA VAL A 331 17.01 -20.03 3.51
C VAL A 331 16.09 -19.52 2.40
N ALA A 332 15.71 -18.24 2.42
CA ALA A 332 14.89 -17.65 1.36
C ALA A 332 15.65 -17.56 0.02
N GLU A 333 16.94 -17.23 0.04
CA GLU A 333 17.77 -17.17 -1.17
C GLU A 333 18.02 -18.56 -1.78
N ALA A 334 18.19 -19.58 -0.92
CA ALA A 334 18.34 -20.97 -1.37
C ALA A 334 17.07 -21.53 -2.05
N LEU A 335 15.88 -21.15 -1.57
CA LEU A 335 14.61 -21.55 -2.17
C LEU A 335 14.37 -20.87 -3.53
N LEU A 336 14.78 -19.61 -3.70
CA LEU A 336 14.70 -18.90 -4.98
C LEU A 336 15.62 -19.52 -6.05
N ARG A 337 16.85 -19.88 -5.68
CA ARG A 337 17.78 -20.55 -6.63
C ARG A 337 17.28 -21.93 -7.07
N HIS A 338 16.55 -22.64 -6.21
CA HIS A 338 15.95 -23.93 -6.58
C HIS A 338 14.76 -23.79 -7.53
N ALA A 339 13.99 -22.70 -7.44
CA ALA A 339 12.86 -22.44 -8.33
C ALA A 339 13.33 -22.13 -9.77
N GLU A 340 14.39 -21.33 -9.94
CA GLU A 340 14.93 -21.00 -11.27
C GLU A 340 15.48 -22.22 -12.01
N LEU A 341 16.09 -23.17 -11.29
CA LEU A 341 16.60 -24.41 -11.89
C LEU A 341 15.47 -25.33 -12.39
N ALA A 342 14.27 -25.26 -11.80
CA ALA A 342 13.14 -26.10 -12.21
C ALA A 342 12.48 -25.60 -13.51
N GLU A 343 12.49 -24.29 -13.77
CA GLU A 343 11.92 -23.71 -15.00
C GLU A 343 12.77 -24.00 -16.24
N VAL A 344 14.11 -24.08 -16.09
CA VAL A 344 15.01 -24.39 -17.21
C VAL A 344 14.81 -25.81 -17.75
N THR A 345 14.36 -26.75 -16.90
CA THR A 345 14.13 -28.15 -17.33
C THR A 345 12.75 -28.41 -17.95
N SER A 346 11.79 -27.48 -17.85
CA SER A 346 10.42 -27.70 -18.30
C SER A 346 10.09 -27.10 -19.67
N ARG A 347 11.07 -26.59 -20.42
CA ARG A 347 10.83 -25.99 -21.74
C ARG A 347 10.56 -27.10 -22.78
N PRO A 348 9.32 -27.24 -23.31
CA PRO A 348 9.02 -28.28 -24.28
C PRO A 348 9.78 -28.02 -25.58
N ALA A 349 10.42 -29.06 -26.11
CA ALA A 349 11.14 -29.01 -27.37
C ALA A 349 10.20 -28.52 -28.49
N SER A 350 10.56 -27.41 -29.13
CA SER A 350 9.78 -26.84 -30.24
C SER A 350 9.67 -27.85 -31.38
N PRO A 351 8.49 -28.03 -31.97
CA PRO A 351 8.30 -28.95 -33.08
C PRO A 351 9.01 -28.39 -34.32
N GLN A 352 9.93 -29.19 -34.88
CA GLN A 352 10.53 -28.90 -36.18
C GLN A 352 9.43 -29.00 -37.24
N HIS A 353 9.10 -27.87 -37.86
CA HIS A 353 8.32 -27.87 -39.10
C HIS A 353 9.18 -28.52 -40.19
N GLY A 354 8.76 -29.70 -40.62
CA GLY A 354 9.25 -30.32 -41.85
C GLY A 354 8.53 -29.70 -43.03
N ASP A 355 9.29 -29.06 -43.91
CA ASP A 355 8.85 -28.67 -45.24
C ASP A 355 8.71 -29.92 -46.11
N GLY A 356 7.54 -30.05 -46.76
CA GLY A 356 7.24 -31.03 -47.79
C GLY A 356 6.60 -30.35 -48.99
#